data_AF-A0A7C5SDC6-F1
#
_entry.id   AF-A0A7C5SDC6-F1
#
_cell.length_a   1.000
_cell.length_b   1.000
_cell.length_c   1.000
_cell.angle_alpha   90.00
_cell.angle_beta   90.00
_cell.angle_gamma   90.00
#
_symmetry.space_group_name_H-M   'P 1'
#
loop_
_entity.id
_entity.type
_entity.pdbx_description
1 polymer ?
#
loop_
_entity_poly.entity_id
_entity_poly.type
_entity_poly.pdbx_seq_one_letter_code
_entity_poly.pdbx_strand_id
1 'polypeptide(L)'
;MEFSRQGGARPPTPGNRRREIPAMRARRDLVLRLVAVATGVSLRALTRDKRDASQVMLARHMAMYLLHVVFSCPLTGVGRLFNRDRTTAAYACQRIEDRRDDPAFDAFLHDLELAVSALDSAVQIRTKQEQVTRDDNPCADETKSLPSALAPGGRWAC
;
A
#
# COMPACT_ATOMS: atom_id res chain seq x y z
N MET A 1 -31.92 -1.98 -12.09
CA MET A 1 -31.14 -0.94 -11.40
C MET A 1 -29.72 -1.00 -11.92
N GLU A 2 -29.39 -0.06 -12.81
CA GLU A 2 -28.13 0.06 -13.55
C GLU A 2 -26.93 0.25 -12.62
N PHE A 3 -25.98 -0.69 -12.68
CA PHE A 3 -24.64 -0.51 -12.13
C PHE A 3 -23.83 0.35 -13.11
N SER A 4 -23.96 1.67 -12.95
CA SER A 4 -23.16 2.65 -13.66
C SER A 4 -21.68 2.33 -13.54
N ARG A 5 -21.09 2.18 -14.71
CA ARG A 5 -19.66 2.15 -15.02
C ARG A 5 -18.91 3.19 -14.16
N GLN A 6 -18.01 2.72 -13.29
CA GLN A 6 -16.97 3.57 -12.73
C GLN A 6 -15.58 2.98 -13.02
N GLY A 7 -14.81 3.75 -13.78
CA GLY A 7 -13.36 3.87 -13.67
C GLY A 7 -12.53 2.65 -14.01
N GLY A 8 -12.21 2.47 -15.29
CA GLY A 8 -11.01 1.74 -15.69
C GLY A 8 -9.78 2.46 -15.12
N ALA A 9 -9.32 2.03 -13.95
CA ALA A 9 -8.06 2.47 -13.37
C ALA A 9 -6.94 2.17 -14.40
N ARG A 10 -6.24 3.23 -14.84
CA ARG A 10 -5.06 3.12 -15.70
C ARG A 10 -4.12 2.06 -15.09
N PRO A 11 -3.69 1.03 -15.84
CA PRO A 11 -2.82 0.01 -15.28
C PRO A 11 -1.54 0.69 -14.77
N PRO A 12 -1.10 0.40 -13.53
CA PRO A 12 0.10 1.00 -12.99
C PRO A 12 1.30 0.63 -13.87
N THR A 13 2.13 1.63 -14.16
CA THR A 13 3.38 1.48 -14.92
C THR A 13 4.22 0.35 -14.32
N PRO A 14 4.82 -0.54 -15.14
CA PRO A 14 5.41 -1.79 -14.66
C PRO A 14 6.61 -1.64 -13.70
N GLY A 15 7.16 -0.44 -13.53
CA GLY A 15 8.38 -0.21 -12.73
C GLY A 15 8.21 -0.26 -11.20
N ASN A 16 7.05 0.11 -10.63
CA ASN A 16 6.90 0.26 -9.17
C ASN A 16 6.29 -0.96 -8.45
N ARG A 17 5.71 -1.90 -9.22
CA ARG A 17 4.95 -3.04 -8.67
C ARG A 17 5.77 -3.98 -7.78
N ARG A 18 7.09 -4.07 -7.95
CA ARG A 18 7.95 -4.94 -7.11
C ARG A 18 8.12 -4.43 -5.67
N ARG A 19 8.09 -3.11 -5.43
CA ARG A 19 8.24 -2.51 -4.08
C ARG A 19 6.90 -2.32 -3.37
N GLU A 20 5.82 -2.13 -4.13
CA GLU A 20 4.47 -1.95 -3.59
C GLU A 20 3.92 -3.22 -2.91
N ILE A 21 4.29 -4.42 -3.37
CA ILE A 21 3.80 -5.69 -2.82
C ILE A 21 4.29 -5.93 -1.38
N PRO A 22 5.59 -5.78 -1.04
CA PRO A 22 6.06 -5.87 0.35
C PRO A 22 5.39 -4.87 1.30
N ALA A 23 5.28 -3.61 0.89
CA ALA A 23 4.67 -2.56 1.73
C ALA A 23 3.18 -2.86 2.02
N MET A 24 2.43 -3.31 1.01
CA MET A 24 1.03 -3.68 1.19
C MET A 24 0.83 -4.95 2.02
N ARG A 25 1.77 -5.90 1.99
CA ARG A 25 1.75 -7.06 2.90
C ARG A 25 1.99 -6.64 4.34
N ALA A 26 2.93 -5.71 4.59
CA ALA A 26 3.15 -5.17 5.93
C ALA A 26 1.90 -4.46 6.48
N ARG A 27 1.25 -3.63 5.65
CA ARG A 27 -0.03 -2.99 5.99
C ARG A 27 -1.15 -4.00 6.26
N ARG A 28 -1.27 -5.05 5.44
CA ARG A 28 -2.21 -6.15 5.69
C ARG A 28 -1.97 -6.77 7.06
N ASP A 29 -0.72 -7.06 7.41
CA ASP A 29 -0.38 -7.68 8.69
C ASP A 29 -0.67 -6.77 9.88
N LEU A 30 -0.43 -5.47 9.73
CA LEU A 30 -0.82 -4.45 10.72
C LEU A 30 -2.34 -4.45 10.93
N VAL A 31 -3.11 -4.34 9.85
CA VAL A 31 -4.58 -4.34 9.90
C VAL A 31 -5.11 -5.63 10.51
N LEU A 32 -4.59 -6.79 10.10
CA LEU A 32 -5.00 -8.09 10.64
C LEU A 32 -4.76 -8.20 12.16
N ARG A 33 -3.64 -7.68 12.65
CA ARG A 33 -3.33 -7.67 14.09
C ARG A 33 -4.26 -6.75 14.86
N LEU A 34 -4.50 -5.55 14.35
CA LEU A 34 -5.42 -4.60 14.96
C LEU A 34 -6.83 -5.18 15.06
N VAL A 35 -7.35 -5.71 13.96
CA VAL A 35 -8.68 -6.32 13.92
C VAL A 35 -8.78 -7.56 14.83
N ALA A 36 -7.73 -8.39 14.89
CA ALA A 36 -7.68 -9.53 15.81
C ALA A 36 -7.84 -9.09 17.27
N VAL A 37 -7.13 -8.03 17.68
CA VAL A 37 -7.23 -7.47 19.03
C VAL A 37 -8.62 -6.87 19.26
N ALA A 38 -9.13 -6.08 18.32
CA ALA A 38 -10.42 -5.38 18.46
C ALA A 38 -11.63 -6.33 18.51
N THR A 39 -11.55 -7.48 17.83
CA THR A 39 -12.65 -8.45 17.73
C THR A 39 -12.49 -9.66 18.66
N GLY A 40 -11.33 -9.80 19.33
CA GLY A 40 -10.98 -10.97 20.14
C GLY A 40 -10.71 -12.24 19.33
N VAL A 41 -10.64 -12.15 18.00
CA VAL A 41 -10.40 -13.30 17.11
C VAL A 41 -8.91 -13.58 17.00
N SER A 42 -8.51 -14.84 17.11
CA SER A 42 -7.10 -15.21 16.93
C SER A 42 -6.57 -14.87 15.53
N LEU A 43 -5.37 -14.28 15.45
CA LEU A 43 -4.73 -13.96 14.17
C LEU A 43 -4.59 -15.19 13.25
N ARG A 44 -4.32 -16.36 13.84
CA ARG A 44 -4.24 -17.64 13.12
C ARG A 44 -5.55 -18.01 12.42
N ALA A 45 -6.70 -17.71 13.04
CA ALA A 45 -8.01 -17.93 12.43
C ALA A 45 -8.22 -16.99 11.24
N LEU A 46 -7.84 -15.72 11.36
CA LEU A 46 -7.98 -14.75 10.26
C LEU A 46 -7.16 -15.12 9.02
N THR A 47 -6.00 -15.76 9.20
CA THR A 47 -5.12 -16.20 8.09
C THR A 47 -5.48 -17.56 7.49
N ARG A 48 -6.38 -18.33 8.12
CA ARG A 48 -6.77 -19.65 7.63
C ARG A 48 -7.80 -19.58 6.51
N ASP A 49 -7.75 -20.57 5.62
CA ASP A 49 -8.70 -20.76 4.53
C ASP A 49 -9.68 -21.90 4.84
N LYS A 50 -10.41 -21.78 5.94
CA LYS A 50 -11.45 -22.75 6.32
C LYS A 50 -12.80 -22.05 6.41
N ARG A 51 -13.88 -22.84 6.42
CA ARG A 51 -15.21 -22.34 6.77
C ARG A 51 -15.19 -22.01 8.26
N ASP A 52 -15.13 -20.72 8.57
CA ASP A 52 -14.99 -20.25 9.96
C ASP A 52 -16.32 -19.80 10.55
N ALA A 53 -16.31 -19.60 11.87
CA ALA A 53 -17.41 -18.96 12.58
C ALA A 53 -17.71 -17.57 12.00
N SER A 54 -18.97 -17.14 12.10
CA SER A 54 -19.44 -15.85 11.59
C SER A 54 -18.60 -14.66 12.07
N GLN A 55 -18.12 -14.70 13.32
CA GLN A 55 -17.26 -13.67 13.90
C GLN A 55 -15.89 -13.57 13.21
N VAL A 56 -15.27 -14.70 12.86
CA VAL A 56 -13.98 -14.72 12.14
C VAL A 56 -14.15 -14.18 10.73
N MET A 57 -15.25 -14.53 10.06
CA MET A 57 -15.58 -14.00 8.74
C MET A 57 -15.77 -12.48 8.77
N LEU A 58 -16.55 -11.98 9.75
CA LEU A 58 -16.77 -10.54 9.93
C LEU A 58 -15.44 -9.80 10.15
N ALA A 59 -14.59 -10.28 11.06
CA ALA A 59 -13.27 -9.71 11.28
C ALA A 59 -12.43 -9.70 9.99
N ARG A 60 -12.48 -10.76 9.19
CA ARG A 60 -11.78 -10.80 7.90
C ARG A 60 -12.35 -9.79 6.90
N HIS A 61 -13.66 -9.59 6.88
CA HIS A 61 -14.30 -8.56 6.05
C HIS A 61 -13.91 -7.15 6.48
N MET A 62 -13.86 -6.87 7.79
CA MET A 62 -13.36 -5.58 8.32
C MET A 62 -11.92 -5.32 7.86
N ALA A 63 -11.04 -6.32 7.93
CA ALA A 63 -9.67 -6.18 7.46
C ALA A 63 -9.56 -5.88 5.95
N MET A 64 -10.40 -6.51 5.13
CA MET A 64 -10.48 -6.23 3.69
C MET A 64 -10.98 -4.80 3.42
N TYR A 65 -12.01 -4.38 4.16
CA TYR A 65 -12.59 -3.04 4.07
C TYR A 65 -11.58 -1.95 4.43
N LEU A 66 -10.92 -2.07 5.59
CA LEU A 66 -9.91 -1.11 6.05
C LEU A 66 -8.74 -0.99 5.06
N LEU A 67 -8.31 -2.10 4.45
CA LEU A 67 -7.30 -2.04 3.39
C LEU A 67 -7.77 -1.28 2.15
N HIS A 68 -9.04 -1.43 1.79
CA HIS A 68 -9.63 -0.73 0.66
C HIS A 68 -9.79 0.77 0.94
N VAL A 69 -10.36 1.14 2.08
CA VAL A 69 -10.71 2.53 2.40
C VAL A 69 -9.50 3.34 2.85
N VAL A 70 -8.75 2.86 3.85
CA VAL A 70 -7.64 3.63 4.45
C VAL A 70 -6.45 3.74 3.49
N PHE A 71 -6.13 2.67 2.77
CA PHE A 71 -4.97 2.64 1.87
C PHE A 71 -5.33 2.78 0.39
N SER A 72 -6.60 3.03 0.07
CA SER A 72 -7.11 3.09 -1.32
C SER A 72 -6.71 1.86 -2.15
N CYS A 73 -6.56 0.69 -1.51
CA CYS A 73 -6.11 -0.51 -2.20
C CYS A 73 -7.23 -1.02 -3.12
N PRO A 74 -6.98 -1.26 -4.42
CA PRO A 74 -8.02 -1.76 -5.31
C PRO A 74 -8.49 -3.15 -4.87
N LEU A 75 -9.77 -3.47 -5.07
CA LEU A 75 -10.37 -4.76 -4.68
C LEU A 75 -9.62 -5.98 -5.22
N THR A 76 -9.00 -5.86 -6.41
CA THR A 76 -8.13 -6.90 -6.97
C THR A 76 -6.84 -7.08 -6.18
N GLY A 77 -6.27 -5.99 -5.65
CA GLY A 77 -5.12 -6.00 -4.76
C GLY A 77 -5.47 -6.58 -3.39
N VAL A 78 -6.61 -6.16 -2.82
CA VAL A 78 -7.13 -6.71 -1.57
C VAL A 78 -7.33 -8.23 -1.69
N GLY A 79 -8.04 -8.70 -2.72
CA GLY A 79 -8.22 -10.15 -2.96
C GLY A 79 -6.88 -10.89 -2.98
N ARG A 80 -5.88 -10.38 -3.72
CA ARG A 80 -4.52 -10.97 -3.76
C ARG A 80 -3.83 -11.02 -2.40
N LEU A 81 -3.98 -10.00 -1.55
CA LEU A 81 -3.36 -9.96 -0.21
C LEU A 81 -3.93 -11.03 0.73
N PHE A 82 -5.19 -11.41 0.54
CA PHE A 82 -5.87 -12.44 1.32
C PHE A 82 -5.96 -13.81 0.62
N ASN A 83 -5.35 -13.95 -0.56
CA ASN A 83 -5.49 -15.14 -1.42
C ASN A 83 -6.96 -15.49 -1.73
N ARG A 84 -7.75 -14.47 -2.07
CA ARG A 84 -9.18 -14.55 -2.41
C ARG A 84 -9.47 -13.87 -3.73
N ASP A 85 -10.61 -14.20 -4.31
CA ASP A 85 -11.09 -13.54 -5.52
C ASP A 85 -11.48 -12.09 -5.26
N ARG A 86 -11.39 -11.27 -6.32
CA ARG A 86 -11.86 -9.87 -6.30
C ARG A 86 -13.31 -9.77 -5.82
N THR A 87 -14.16 -10.71 -6.22
CA THR A 87 -15.58 -10.75 -5.85
C THR A 87 -15.78 -10.96 -4.35
N THR A 88 -14.92 -11.75 -3.70
CA THR A 88 -14.92 -11.92 -2.24
C THR A 88 -14.59 -10.61 -1.54
N ALA A 89 -13.59 -9.87 -2.02
CA ALA A 89 -13.24 -8.55 -1.46
C ALA A 89 -14.37 -7.53 -1.67
N ALA A 90 -15.00 -7.52 -2.84
CA ALA A 90 -16.15 -6.67 -3.12
C ALA A 90 -17.34 -7.00 -2.20
N TYR A 91 -17.65 -8.29 -2.05
CA TYR A 91 -18.70 -8.77 -1.16
C TYR A 91 -18.41 -8.39 0.30
N ALA A 92 -17.17 -8.55 0.76
CA ALA A 92 -16.77 -8.12 2.09
C ALA A 92 -17.01 -6.63 2.32
N CYS A 93 -16.61 -5.77 1.38
CA CYS A 93 -16.83 -4.32 1.50
C CYS A 93 -18.33 -3.99 1.55
N GLN A 94 -19.13 -4.56 0.65
CA GLN A 94 -20.58 -4.37 0.66
C GLN A 94 -21.21 -4.77 2.00
N ARG A 95 -20.82 -5.93 2.55
CA ARG A 95 -21.37 -6.42 3.82
C ARG A 95 -20.97 -5.56 5.03
N ILE A 96 -19.84 -4.85 4.94
CA ILE A 96 -19.44 -3.88 5.96
C ILE A 96 -20.28 -2.62 5.82
N GLU A 97 -20.50 -2.11 4.60
CA GLU A 97 -21.34 -0.92 4.40
C GLU A 97 -22.79 -1.14 4.81
N ASP A 98 -23.36 -2.29 4.47
CA ASP A 98 -24.70 -2.68 4.95
C ASP A 98 -24.78 -2.69 6.49
N ARG A 99 -23.65 -2.89 7.18
CA ARG A 99 -23.59 -2.97 8.65
C ARG A 99 -23.28 -1.62 9.30
N ARG A 100 -22.74 -0.65 8.55
CA ARG A 100 -22.52 0.74 9.02
C ARG A 100 -23.83 1.50 9.23
N ASP A 101 -24.96 0.95 8.79
CA ASP A 101 -26.29 1.44 9.17
C ASP A 101 -26.56 1.33 10.69
N ASP A 102 -25.80 0.50 11.41
CA ASP A 102 -25.78 0.46 12.88
C ASP A 102 -24.78 1.49 13.44
N PRO A 103 -25.24 2.55 14.15
CA PRO A 103 -24.36 3.61 14.66
C PRO A 103 -23.26 3.12 15.60
N ALA A 104 -23.51 2.05 16.37
CA ALA A 104 -22.50 1.51 17.27
C ALA A 104 -21.38 0.80 16.50
N PHE A 105 -21.74 0.11 15.42
CA PHE A 105 -20.78 -0.53 14.53
C PHE A 105 -20.02 0.49 13.70
N ASP A 106 -20.69 1.54 13.21
CA ASP A 106 -20.07 2.63 12.45
C ASP A 106 -19.01 3.36 13.29
N ALA A 107 -19.35 3.74 14.53
CA ALA A 107 -18.39 4.37 15.44
C ALA A 107 -17.19 3.47 15.73
N PHE A 108 -17.43 2.18 15.99
CA PHE A 108 -16.35 1.20 16.21
C PHE A 108 -15.44 1.05 14.99
N LEU A 109 -16.01 1.01 13.78
CA LEU A 109 -15.23 0.92 12.55
C LEU A 109 -14.44 2.21 12.29
N HIS A 110 -15.03 3.36 12.57
CA HIS A 110 -14.37 4.66 12.48
C HIS A 110 -13.14 4.75 13.40
N ASP A 111 -13.26 4.29 14.66
CA ASP A 111 -12.13 4.22 15.58
C ASP A 111 -11.00 3.34 15.05
N LEU A 112 -11.33 2.23 14.39
CA LEU A 112 -10.35 1.38 13.72
C LEU A 112 -9.68 2.08 12.53
N GLU A 113 -10.44 2.82 11.71
CA GLU A 113 -9.88 3.60 10.60
C GLU A 113 -8.87 4.64 11.09
N LEU A 114 -9.19 5.35 12.17
CA LEU A 114 -8.30 6.30 12.83
C LEU A 114 -7.04 5.60 13.38
N ALA A 115 -7.21 4.49 14.07
CA ALA A 115 -6.10 3.71 14.61
C ALA A 115 -5.16 3.19 13.52
N VAL A 116 -5.69 2.64 12.42
CA VAL A 116 -4.86 2.19 11.28
C VAL A 116 -4.07 3.36 10.68
N SER A 117 -4.72 4.51 10.50
CA SER A 117 -4.10 5.71 9.92
C SER A 117 -2.96 6.24 10.79
N ALA A 118 -3.18 6.29 12.12
CA ALA A 118 -2.17 6.69 13.09
C ALA A 118 -0.99 5.72 13.12
N LEU A 119 -1.25 4.41 13.11
CA LEU A 119 -0.23 3.38 13.11
C LEU A 119 0.60 3.36 11.81
N ASP A 120 -0.03 3.48 10.63
CA ASP A 120 0.73 3.55 9.35
C ASP A 120 1.64 4.79 9.35
N SER A 121 1.13 5.94 9.81
CA SER A 121 1.92 7.16 9.93
C SER A 121 3.12 6.97 10.86
N ALA A 122 2.92 6.34 12.02
CA ALA A 122 4.00 6.05 12.98
C ALA A 122 5.06 5.06 12.42
N VAL A 123 4.65 4.09 11.60
CA VAL A 123 5.56 3.13 10.95
C VAL A 123 6.31 3.78 9.77
N GLN A 124 5.63 4.61 8.99
CA GLN A 124 6.21 5.37 7.87
C GLN A 124 7.24 6.40 8.34
N ILE A 125 7.05 6.99 9.53
CA ILE A 125 8.05 7.88 10.14
C ILE A 125 9.38 7.14 10.32
N ARG A 126 9.36 5.87 10.74
CA ARG A 126 10.60 5.07 10.91
C ARG A 126 11.28 4.73 9.59
N THR A 127 10.52 4.39 8.55
CA THR A 127 11.11 4.03 7.25
C THR A 127 11.68 5.24 6.51
N LYS A 128 11.16 6.45 6.74
CA LYS A 128 11.75 7.69 6.20
C LYS A 128 13.07 8.07 6.85
N GLN A 129 13.31 7.71 8.11
CA GLN A 129 14.58 8.06 8.78
C GLN A 129 15.77 7.22 8.30
N GLU A 130 15.54 6.03 7.74
CA GLU A 130 16.61 5.18 7.18
C GLU A 130 17.08 5.62 5.77
N GLN A 131 16.42 6.60 5.14
CA GLN A 131 16.80 7.12 3.81
C GLN A 131 17.61 8.43 3.86
N VAL A 132 17.80 9.05 5.03
CA VAL A 132 18.43 10.40 5.15
C VAL A 132 19.94 10.36 5.44
N THR A 133 20.58 9.19 5.50
CA THR A 133 22.05 9.09 5.66
C THR A 133 22.76 8.46 4.46
N ARG A 134 22.27 8.70 3.24
CA ARG A 134 22.97 8.33 2.00
C ARG A 134 23.13 9.49 1.01
N ASP A 135 23.09 10.72 1.52
CA ASP A 135 23.49 11.93 0.82
C ASP A 135 24.67 12.57 1.58
N ASP A 136 25.80 11.86 1.65
CA ASP A 136 27.09 12.45 2.02
C ASP A 136 28.14 11.98 1.02
N ASN A 137 28.20 12.68 -0.12
CA ASN A 137 29.38 13.42 -0.56
C ASN A 137 29.27 13.69 -2.07
N PRO A 138 29.21 14.97 -2.50
CA PRO A 138 29.25 15.32 -3.90
C PRO A 138 30.65 15.04 -4.43
N CYS A 139 30.79 13.99 -5.25
CA CYS A 139 31.99 13.84 -6.07
C CYS A 139 31.88 14.80 -7.26
N ALA A 140 32.01 16.10 -6.99
CA ALA A 140 32.50 17.05 -7.96
C ALA A 140 34.03 16.98 -7.88
N ASP A 141 34.65 16.29 -8.84
CA ASP A 141 36.10 16.37 -9.04
C ASP A 141 36.41 16.58 -10.54
N GLU A 142 36.77 17.83 -10.79
CA GLU A 142 37.62 18.41 -11.82
C GLU A 142 37.90 17.63 -13.13
N THR A 143 37.33 18.13 -14.24
CA THR A 143 38.07 18.28 -15.51
C THR A 143 37.59 19.53 -16.26
N LYS A 144 37.97 20.70 -15.74
CA LYS A 144 38.01 21.94 -16.54
C LYS A 144 39.43 22.47 -16.54
N SER A 145 40.23 22.01 -17.49
CA SER A 145 41.42 22.71 -17.95
C SER A 145 41.77 22.20 -19.34
N LEU A 146 41.59 23.06 -20.34
CA LEU A 146 42.52 23.29 -21.46
C LEU A 146 41.90 24.29 -22.45
N PRO A 147 42.42 25.52 -22.56
CA PRO A 147 42.38 26.27 -23.80
C PRO A 147 43.53 25.78 -24.70
N SER A 148 43.23 25.13 -25.82
CA SER A 148 44.25 24.75 -26.80
C SER A 148 44.24 25.75 -27.97
N ALA A 149 44.89 26.89 -27.76
CA ALA A 149 45.33 27.74 -28.86
C ALA A 149 46.60 27.15 -29.49
N LEU A 150 46.60 27.12 -30.83
CA LEU A 150 47.77 27.36 -31.68
C LEU A 150 48.97 26.42 -31.54
N ALA A 151 49.04 25.41 -32.41
CA ALA A 151 50.31 24.82 -32.83
C ALA A 151 50.66 25.25 -34.27
N PRO A 152 51.92 25.61 -34.55
CA PRO A 152 52.36 26.11 -35.86
C PRO A 152 52.75 24.97 -36.82
N GLY A 153 52.54 25.21 -38.12
CA GLY A 153 53.48 24.75 -39.15
C GLY A 153 53.14 23.47 -39.93
N GLY A 154 52.83 23.65 -41.22
CA GLY A 154 53.01 22.68 -42.30
C GLY A 154 51.70 22.24 -42.98
N ARG A 155 51.44 22.46 -44.27
CA ARG A 155 52.32 22.66 -45.44
C ARG A 155 51.61 23.46 -46.53
N TRP A 156 52.46 24.03 -47.39
CA TRP A 156 52.23 24.74 -48.64
C TRP A 156 51.03 24.28 -49.47
N ALA A 157 50.20 25.25 -49.84
CA ALA A 157 49.64 25.37 -51.18
C ALA A 157 50.32 26.57 -51.85
N CYS A 158 50.64 26.42 -53.14
CA CYS A 158 51.56 27.19 -53.98
C CYS A 158 51.42 28.72 -53.93
#